data_AF-A0A2N5WAN5-F1
#
_entry.id   AF-A0A2N5WAN5-F1
#
_cell.length_a   1.000
_cell.length_b   1.000
_cell.length_c   1.000
_cell.angle_alpha   90.00
_cell.angle_beta   90.00
_cell.angle_gamma   90.00
#
_symmetry.space_group_name_H-M   'P 1'
#
loop_
_entity.id
_entity.type
_entity.pdbx_description
1 polymer ?
#
loop_
_entity_poly.entity_id
_entity_poly.type
_entity_poly.pdbx_seq_one_letter_code
_entity_poly.pdbx_strand_id
1 'polypeptide(L)'
;MSSIENMIAWMQARKGKVTYSMTSRMGPNSYDCSSSVFFAMIAGGFLSAGSGSANTDSKPQMVTLNVDGQFGNATAKRLQEYFDTDGKDGVISHQYKQTFNQNIYAAQFDSSLTGSNVVKALQRFLGIGQDGLFGQGTIKALQKHLGTTQDGTISQVSDSVRELQRRLNANKL
;
A
#
# COMPACT_ATOMS: atom_id res chain seq x y z
N MET A 1 -23.81 -18.68 -17.91
CA MET A 1 -23.42 -18.60 -16.48
C MET A 1 -21.91 -18.44 -16.44
N SER A 2 -21.39 -17.61 -15.53
CA SER A 2 -19.94 -17.40 -15.42
C SER A 2 -19.24 -18.70 -15.01
N SER A 3 -18.05 -18.97 -15.55
CA SER A 3 -17.35 -20.25 -15.41
C SER A 3 -15.83 -20.07 -15.35
N ILE A 4 -15.22 -20.56 -14.27
CA ILE A 4 -13.77 -20.61 -14.11
C ILE A 4 -13.14 -21.55 -15.15
N GLU A 5 -13.81 -22.65 -15.50
CA GLU A 5 -13.34 -23.58 -16.53
C GLU A 5 -13.18 -22.92 -17.89
N ASN A 6 -14.07 -21.97 -18.22
CA ASN A 6 -13.94 -21.20 -19.47
C ASN A 6 -12.75 -20.24 -19.43
N MET A 7 -12.39 -19.70 -18.26
CA MET A 7 -11.17 -18.90 -18.09
C MET A 7 -9.93 -19.77 -18.31
N ILE A 8 -9.89 -20.95 -17.70
CA ILE A 8 -8.78 -21.91 -17.82
C ILE A 8 -8.66 -22.37 -19.27
N ALA A 9 -9.76 -22.73 -19.92
CA ALA A 9 -9.78 -23.13 -21.33
C ALA A 9 -9.23 -22.02 -22.25
N TRP A 10 -9.62 -20.76 -22.00
CA TRP A 10 -9.12 -19.62 -22.76
C TRP A 10 -7.60 -19.45 -22.64
N MET A 11 -7.05 -19.62 -21.42
CA MET A 11 -5.61 -19.56 -21.14
C MET A 11 -4.87 -20.75 -21.79
N GLN A 12 -5.39 -21.97 -21.64
CA GLN A 12 -4.79 -23.18 -22.22
C GLN A 12 -4.73 -23.11 -23.75
N ALA A 13 -5.77 -22.58 -24.39
CA ALA A 13 -5.82 -22.43 -25.84
C ALA A 13 -4.67 -21.57 -26.41
N ARG A 14 -4.11 -20.67 -25.59
CA ARG A 14 -3.04 -19.71 -25.93
C ARG A 14 -1.66 -20.13 -25.45
N LYS A 15 -1.56 -21.19 -24.64
CA LYS A 15 -0.28 -21.73 -24.16
C LYS A 15 0.65 -22.02 -25.34
N GLY A 16 1.81 -21.37 -25.37
CA GLY A 16 2.82 -21.53 -26.43
C GLY A 16 2.46 -20.90 -27.79
N LYS A 17 1.34 -20.16 -27.90
CA LYS A 17 0.88 -19.53 -29.16
C LYS A 17 0.91 -18.00 -29.13
N VAL A 18 1.15 -17.41 -27.96
CA VAL A 18 1.12 -15.96 -27.73
C VAL A 18 2.40 -15.51 -27.03
N THR A 19 2.77 -14.26 -27.19
CA THR A 19 3.97 -13.66 -26.58
C THR A 19 3.61 -12.61 -25.53
N TYR A 20 4.55 -12.32 -24.62
CA TYR A 20 4.39 -11.24 -23.66
C TYR A 20 4.62 -9.87 -24.33
N SER A 21 3.72 -8.90 -24.14
CA SER A 21 3.90 -7.53 -24.64
C SER A 21 3.06 -6.52 -23.86
N MET A 22 3.70 -5.50 -23.28
CA MET A 22 3.02 -4.35 -22.68
C MET A 22 2.51 -3.33 -23.71
N THR A 23 3.15 -3.24 -24.87
CA THR A 23 2.80 -2.28 -25.93
C THR A 23 1.67 -2.81 -26.81
N SER A 24 1.68 -4.11 -27.13
CA SER A 24 0.67 -4.77 -27.96
C SER A 24 -0.27 -5.67 -27.14
N ARG A 25 -0.61 -5.25 -25.92
CA ARG A 25 -1.30 -6.06 -24.90
C ARG A 25 -2.74 -6.50 -25.23
N MET A 26 -3.39 -5.87 -26.19
CA MET A 26 -4.79 -6.15 -26.58
C MET A 26 -4.89 -7.02 -27.85
N GLY A 27 -3.75 -7.46 -28.39
CA GLY A 27 -3.66 -8.11 -29.69
C GLY A 27 -3.94 -9.61 -29.65
N PRO A 28 -4.21 -10.24 -30.81
CA PRO A 28 -4.55 -11.67 -30.87
C PRO A 28 -3.36 -12.59 -30.52
N ASN A 29 -2.13 -12.10 -30.68
CA ASN A 29 -0.90 -12.88 -30.55
C ASN A 29 -0.04 -12.45 -29.36
N SER A 30 -0.43 -11.42 -28.61
CA SER A 30 0.36 -10.94 -27.48
C SER A 30 -0.47 -10.25 -26.42
N TYR A 31 -0.05 -10.46 -25.17
CA TYR A 31 -0.75 -10.03 -23.98
C TYR A 31 0.26 -9.63 -22.89
N ASP A 32 -0.11 -8.73 -21.99
CA ASP A 32 0.58 -8.60 -20.70
C ASP A 32 -0.17 -9.42 -19.64
N CYS A 33 0.31 -9.42 -18.39
CA CYS A 33 -0.29 -10.30 -17.39
C CYS A 33 -1.75 -9.88 -17.11
N SER A 34 -2.00 -8.58 -17.10
CA SER A 34 -3.31 -8.01 -16.79
C SER A 34 -4.31 -8.17 -17.94
N SER A 35 -3.88 -8.02 -19.20
CA SER A 35 -4.75 -8.24 -20.35
C SER A 35 -5.07 -9.73 -20.53
N SER A 36 -4.13 -10.63 -20.23
CA SER A 36 -4.38 -12.09 -20.22
C SER A 36 -5.49 -12.45 -19.24
N VAL A 37 -5.42 -11.95 -18.01
CA VAL A 37 -6.44 -12.20 -16.97
C VAL A 37 -7.77 -11.54 -17.33
N PHE A 38 -7.74 -10.31 -17.88
CA PHE A 38 -8.93 -9.60 -18.34
C PHE A 38 -9.71 -10.37 -19.42
N PHE A 39 -9.03 -10.82 -20.48
CA PHE A 39 -9.70 -11.58 -21.54
C PHE A 39 -10.14 -12.98 -21.09
N ALA A 40 -9.40 -13.61 -20.19
CA ALA A 40 -9.85 -14.85 -19.57
C ALA A 40 -11.14 -14.63 -18.75
N MET A 41 -11.25 -13.54 -18.00
CA MET A 41 -12.48 -13.19 -17.27
C MET A 41 -13.67 -12.87 -18.19
N ILE A 42 -13.44 -12.23 -19.35
CA ILE A 42 -14.48 -12.07 -20.38
C ILE A 42 -14.92 -13.44 -20.90
N ALA A 43 -13.98 -14.32 -21.24
CA ALA A 43 -14.29 -15.68 -21.71
C ALA A 43 -15.01 -16.51 -20.64
N GLY A 44 -14.67 -16.28 -19.38
CA GLY A 44 -15.36 -16.82 -18.21
C GLY A 44 -16.73 -16.20 -17.93
N GLY A 45 -17.14 -15.16 -18.66
CA GLY A 45 -18.41 -14.47 -18.45
C GLY A 45 -18.49 -13.69 -17.12
N PHE A 46 -17.34 -13.36 -16.51
CA PHE A 46 -17.26 -12.53 -15.32
C PHE A 46 -17.21 -11.03 -15.64
N LEU A 47 -16.74 -10.70 -16.86
CA LEU A 47 -16.68 -9.33 -17.38
C LEU A 47 -17.40 -9.23 -18.72
N SER A 48 -17.92 -8.04 -19.02
CA SER A 48 -18.52 -7.76 -20.33
C SER A 48 -17.44 -7.41 -21.35
N ALA A 49 -17.64 -7.79 -22.60
CA ALA A 49 -16.80 -7.38 -23.72
C ALA A 49 -16.99 -5.87 -23.96
N GLY A 50 -16.20 -5.05 -23.26
CA GLY A 50 -16.34 -3.59 -23.23
C GLY A 50 -16.02 -2.98 -21.87
N SER A 51 -15.89 -3.79 -20.81
CA SER A 51 -15.30 -3.36 -19.54
C SER A 51 -13.87 -2.85 -19.81
N GLY A 52 -13.48 -1.69 -19.27
CA GLY A 52 -12.14 -1.14 -19.51
C GLY A 52 -11.04 -2.08 -18.97
N SER A 53 -10.10 -2.50 -19.82
CA SER A 53 -8.93 -3.29 -19.40
C SER A 53 -7.86 -2.37 -18.80
N ALA A 54 -7.84 -2.25 -17.48
CA ALA A 54 -6.78 -1.54 -16.78
C ALA A 54 -5.46 -2.32 -16.87
N ASN A 55 -4.35 -1.62 -17.15
CA ASN A 55 -3.03 -2.22 -17.03
C ASN A 55 -2.58 -2.17 -15.57
N THR A 56 -2.43 -3.33 -14.92
CA THR A 56 -1.86 -3.38 -13.56
C THR A 56 -0.35 -3.51 -13.56
N ASP A 57 0.29 -3.89 -14.68
CA ASP A 57 1.75 -3.99 -14.79
C ASP A 57 2.43 -2.61 -14.72
N SER A 58 1.71 -1.55 -15.11
CA SER A 58 2.20 -0.17 -15.02
C SER A 58 1.92 0.50 -13.67
N LYS A 59 1.24 -0.18 -12.73
CA LYS A 59 1.05 0.37 -11.39
C LYS A 59 2.39 0.32 -10.66
N PRO A 60 2.80 1.40 -9.96
CA PRO A 60 3.99 1.37 -9.13
C PRO A 60 3.93 0.16 -8.20
N GLN A 61 4.93 -0.71 -8.27
CA GLN A 61 5.09 -1.75 -7.28
C GLN A 61 5.30 -1.07 -5.93
N MET A 62 4.60 -1.54 -4.90
CA MET A 62 4.73 -0.97 -3.57
C MET A 62 6.20 -1.06 -3.13
N VAL A 63 6.69 0.00 -2.50
CA VAL A 63 8.09 0.03 -2.07
C VAL A 63 8.35 -1.12 -1.10
N THR A 64 9.38 -1.93 -1.38
CA THR A 64 9.88 -2.91 -0.40
C THR A 64 10.78 -2.18 0.58
N LEU A 65 10.44 -2.26 1.86
CA LEU A 65 11.18 -1.58 2.93
C LEU A 65 12.32 -2.43 3.46
N ASN A 66 13.44 -1.78 3.79
CA ASN A 66 14.43 -2.37 4.69
C ASN A 66 13.85 -2.38 6.11
N VAL A 67 14.08 -3.46 6.85
CA VAL A 67 13.63 -3.58 8.25
C VAL A 67 14.71 -3.01 9.18
N ASP A 68 14.91 -1.70 9.09
CA ASP A 68 15.95 -0.97 9.84
C ASP A 68 15.46 -0.43 11.20
N GLY A 69 14.15 -0.33 11.40
CA GLY A 69 13.53 0.24 12.59
C GLY A 69 13.51 1.77 12.63
N GLN A 70 13.85 2.44 11.53
CA GLN A 70 13.81 3.89 11.41
C GLN A 70 12.54 4.33 10.68
N PHE A 71 11.82 5.30 11.26
CA PHE A 71 10.62 5.82 10.63
C PHE A 71 11.01 6.94 9.65
N GLY A 72 11.57 6.53 8.51
CA GLY A 72 11.94 7.42 7.40
C GLY A 72 10.88 7.56 6.31
N ASN A 73 11.22 8.33 5.28
CA ASN A 73 10.32 8.65 4.16
C ASN A 73 9.82 7.41 3.42
N ALA A 74 10.65 6.37 3.29
CA ALA A 74 10.24 5.12 2.67
C ALA A 74 9.11 4.45 3.46
N THR A 75 9.25 4.35 4.79
CA THR A 75 8.22 3.79 5.69
C THR A 75 6.91 4.60 5.59
N ALA A 76 6.99 5.93 5.59
CA ALA A 76 5.83 6.80 5.41
C ALA A 76 5.17 6.62 4.04
N LYS A 77 5.96 6.58 2.96
CA LYS A 77 5.47 6.36 1.59
C LYS A 77 4.75 5.04 1.48
N ARG A 78 5.30 4.00 2.10
CA ARG A 78 4.71 2.67 2.07
C ARG A 78 3.41 2.59 2.86
N LEU A 79 3.25 3.36 3.93
CA LEU A 79 1.97 3.55 4.62
C LEU A 79 0.95 4.26 3.73
N GLN A 80 1.37 5.34 3.06
CA GLN A 80 0.50 6.07 2.11
C GLN A 80 0.04 5.16 0.97
N GLU A 81 0.92 4.30 0.46
CA GLU A 81 0.59 3.26 -0.53
C GLU A 81 -0.36 2.20 0.03
N TYR A 82 -0.17 1.75 1.28
CA TYR A 82 -1.02 0.74 1.91
C TYR A 82 -2.44 1.24 2.17
N PHE A 83 -2.58 2.47 2.68
CA PHE A 83 -3.87 3.09 2.95
C PHE A 83 -4.48 3.81 1.73
N ASP A 84 -3.78 3.76 0.58
CA ASP A 84 -4.15 4.45 -0.66
C ASP A 84 -4.50 5.93 -0.46
N THR A 85 -3.70 6.64 0.33
CA THR A 85 -3.94 8.07 0.59
C THR A 85 -3.46 8.95 -0.56
N ASP A 86 -4.14 10.09 -0.73
CA ASP A 86 -3.69 11.14 -1.62
C ASP A 86 -2.36 11.73 -1.13
N GLY A 87 -1.39 11.85 -2.05
CA GLY A 87 -0.01 12.18 -1.72
C GLY A 87 0.77 10.96 -1.23
N LYS A 88 1.50 10.33 -2.14
CA LYS A 88 2.43 9.20 -1.88
C LYS A 88 3.88 9.67 -1.94
N ASP A 89 4.13 10.79 -1.28
CA ASP A 89 5.37 11.56 -1.26
C ASP A 89 6.37 11.10 -0.18
N GLY A 90 5.93 10.27 0.76
CA GLY A 90 6.70 9.82 1.90
C GLY A 90 6.82 10.85 3.02
N VAL A 91 5.95 11.86 3.05
CA VAL A 91 5.97 12.92 4.06
C VAL A 91 4.74 12.82 4.95
N ILE A 92 4.97 12.89 6.26
CA ILE A 92 3.90 13.05 7.24
C ILE A 92 3.77 14.55 7.52
N SER A 93 2.88 15.21 6.80
CA SER A 93 2.67 16.67 6.84
C SER A 93 2.07 17.19 8.14
N HIS A 94 2.31 18.47 8.45
CA HIS A 94 1.62 19.23 9.51
C HIS A 94 1.72 18.61 10.91
N GLN A 95 2.91 18.16 11.28
CA GLN A 95 3.18 17.53 12.57
C GLN A 95 3.73 18.55 13.57
N TYR A 96 3.49 18.29 14.86
CA TYR A 96 4.11 19.05 15.93
C TYR A 96 5.29 18.28 16.54
N LYS A 97 6.43 18.95 16.73
CA LYS A 97 7.64 18.30 17.24
C LYS A 97 7.56 18.11 18.75
N GLN A 98 7.61 16.86 19.19
CA GLN A 98 7.54 16.44 20.58
C GLN A 98 8.62 15.39 20.88
N THR A 99 8.90 15.16 22.16
CA THR A 99 9.94 14.22 22.60
C THR A 99 9.71 12.79 22.12
N PHE A 100 8.44 12.39 21.94
CA PHE A 100 8.06 11.03 21.54
C PHE A 100 7.98 10.80 20.02
N ASN A 101 7.87 11.85 19.20
CA ASN A 101 7.74 11.74 17.74
C ASN A 101 8.92 12.37 16.97
N GLN A 102 9.91 12.93 17.67
CA GLN A 102 11.09 13.55 17.07
C GLN A 102 11.92 12.63 16.17
N ASN A 103 11.83 11.30 16.36
CA ASN A 103 12.54 10.31 15.53
C ASN A 103 11.69 9.82 14.33
N ILE A 104 10.55 10.44 14.08
CA ILE A 104 9.82 10.26 12.83
C ILE A 104 10.46 11.17 11.79
N TYR A 105 11.50 10.68 11.13
CA TYR A 105 12.26 11.45 10.14
C TYR A 105 11.45 11.87 8.91
N ALA A 106 10.33 11.16 8.65
CA ALA A 106 9.37 11.54 7.61
C ALA A 106 8.42 12.68 8.02
N ALA A 107 8.40 13.08 9.30
CA ALA A 107 7.50 14.12 9.76
C ALA A 107 7.98 15.51 9.33
N GLN A 108 7.11 16.23 8.63
CA GLN A 108 7.27 17.65 8.42
C GLN A 108 6.68 18.38 9.62
N PHE A 109 7.57 18.99 10.41
CA PHE A 109 7.18 19.74 11.59
C PHE A 109 6.84 21.19 11.23
N ASP A 110 5.61 21.60 11.51
CA ASP A 110 5.15 22.99 11.35
C ASP A 110 4.17 23.40 12.48
N SER A 111 3.65 24.63 12.38
CA SER A 111 2.73 25.21 13.37
C SER A 111 1.26 25.22 12.93
N SER A 112 0.92 24.62 11.79
CA SER A 112 -0.42 24.73 11.19
C SER A 112 -1.45 23.81 11.85
N LEU A 113 -1.02 22.70 12.47
CA LEU A 113 -1.86 21.70 13.13
C LEU A 113 -2.99 21.12 12.27
N THR A 114 -2.87 21.17 10.94
CA THR A 114 -3.88 20.64 10.01
C THR A 114 -3.97 19.10 10.04
N GLY A 115 -2.86 18.46 10.43
CA GLY A 115 -2.69 17.01 10.47
C GLY A 115 -2.56 16.36 9.09
N SER A 116 -1.90 15.20 9.05
CA SER A 116 -1.62 14.47 7.81
C SER A 116 -2.75 13.50 7.45
N ASN A 117 -3.04 13.37 6.16
CA ASN A 117 -4.03 12.41 5.65
C ASN A 117 -3.65 10.96 5.97
N VAL A 118 -2.36 10.59 5.85
CA VAL A 118 -1.89 9.24 6.20
C VAL A 118 -2.06 8.93 7.69
N VAL A 119 -1.93 9.95 8.55
CA VAL A 119 -2.13 9.78 9.99
C VAL A 119 -3.61 9.64 10.32
N LYS A 120 -4.49 10.42 9.67
CA LYS A 120 -5.95 10.24 9.80
C LYS A 120 -6.38 8.84 9.37
N ALA A 121 -5.84 8.34 8.26
CA ALA A 121 -6.08 6.97 7.80
C ALA A 121 -5.58 5.93 8.81
N LEU A 122 -4.37 6.09 9.34
CA LEU A 122 -3.81 5.22 10.38
C LEU A 122 -4.67 5.24 11.66
N GLN A 123 -5.10 6.41 12.11
CA GLN A 123 -5.94 6.57 13.30
C GLN A 123 -7.30 5.92 13.13
N ARG A 124 -7.92 6.07 11.95
CA ARG A 124 -9.15 5.37 11.59
C ARG A 124 -8.96 3.86 11.65
N PHE A 125 -7.86 3.37 11.08
CA PHE A 125 -7.52 1.95 11.10
C PHE A 125 -7.33 1.41 12.53
N LEU A 126 -6.72 2.21 13.41
CA LEU A 126 -6.53 1.87 14.83
C LEU A 126 -7.79 2.08 15.69
N GLY A 127 -8.88 2.61 15.13
CA GLY A 127 -10.13 2.87 15.85
C GLY A 127 -10.06 4.01 16.87
N ILE A 128 -9.16 4.98 16.67
CA ILE A 128 -8.99 6.15 17.54
C ILE A 128 -9.44 7.46 16.84
N GLY A 129 -9.48 8.56 17.58
CA GLY A 129 -9.81 9.88 17.04
C GLY A 129 -8.85 10.30 15.90
N GLN A 130 -9.41 10.90 14.84
CA GLN A 130 -8.70 11.20 13.59
C GLN A 130 -8.23 12.67 13.54
N ASP A 131 -7.37 13.08 14.48
CA ASP A 131 -6.81 14.44 14.50
C ASP A 131 -5.71 14.67 13.44
N GLY A 132 -5.19 13.59 12.83
CA GLY A 132 -4.10 13.64 11.84
C GLY A 132 -2.72 13.93 12.43
N LEU A 133 -2.57 13.88 13.75
CA LEU A 133 -1.33 14.12 14.45
C LEU A 133 -0.72 12.81 14.94
N PHE A 134 0.55 12.61 14.67
CA PHE A 134 1.33 11.47 15.12
C PHE A 134 1.80 11.70 16.57
N GLY A 135 0.81 11.85 17.45
CA GLY A 135 0.97 12.09 18.88
C GLY A 135 1.21 10.82 19.70
N GLN A 136 1.45 10.98 21.00
CA GLN A 136 1.66 9.87 21.94
C GLN A 136 0.51 8.86 21.95
N GLY A 137 -0.75 9.33 21.84
CA GLY A 137 -1.92 8.46 21.75
C GLY A 137 -1.88 7.56 20.52
N THR A 138 -1.58 8.15 19.35
CA THR A 138 -1.40 7.44 18.09
C THR A 138 -0.25 6.43 18.17
N ILE A 139 0.88 6.79 18.77
CA ILE A 139 2.04 5.90 18.94
C ILE A 139 1.67 4.69 19.82
N LYS A 140 1.02 4.91 20.97
CA LYS A 140 0.60 3.81 21.86
C LYS A 140 -0.40 2.88 21.19
N ALA A 141 -1.37 3.44 20.46
CA ALA A 141 -2.35 2.65 19.72
C ALA A 141 -1.67 1.80 18.63
N LEU A 142 -0.72 2.39 17.89
CA LEU A 142 0.08 1.68 16.90
C LEU A 142 0.90 0.55 17.55
N GLN A 143 1.61 0.83 18.64
CA GLN A 143 2.40 -0.18 19.36
C GLN A 143 1.54 -1.33 19.87
N LYS A 144 0.35 -1.02 20.40
CA LYS A 144 -0.64 -2.02 20.82
C LYS A 144 -1.04 -2.92 19.64
N HIS A 145 -1.34 -2.32 18.49
CA HIS A 145 -1.73 -3.05 17.28
C HIS A 145 -0.60 -3.93 16.73
N LEU A 146 0.63 -3.44 16.82
CA LEU A 146 1.83 -4.16 16.42
C LEU A 146 2.26 -5.24 17.43
N GLY A 147 1.65 -5.28 18.61
CA GLY A 147 2.02 -6.23 19.67
C GLY A 147 3.40 -5.94 20.27
N THR A 148 3.88 -4.70 20.18
CA THR A 148 5.16 -4.26 20.76
C THR A 148 4.94 -3.54 22.09
N THR A 149 6.04 -3.24 22.79
CA THR A 149 6.00 -2.41 24.01
C THR A 149 5.29 -1.08 23.75
N GLN A 150 4.33 -0.74 24.61
CA GLN A 150 3.49 0.46 24.51
C GLN A 150 4.10 1.64 25.30
N ASP A 151 5.35 1.99 25.01
CA ASP A 151 6.05 3.10 25.67
C ASP A 151 5.59 4.49 25.19
N GLY A 152 4.79 4.54 24.11
CA GLY A 152 4.29 5.76 23.52
C GLY A 152 5.34 6.62 22.83
N THR A 153 6.52 6.07 22.53
CA THR A 153 7.65 6.77 21.93
C THR A 153 8.17 6.04 20.69
N ILE A 154 8.47 6.78 19.63
CA ILE A 154 9.26 6.26 18.52
C ILE A 154 10.73 6.55 18.83
N SER A 155 11.49 5.51 19.19
CA SER A 155 12.95 5.57 19.33
C SER A 155 13.65 5.75 17.98
N GLN A 156 14.92 6.17 18.00
CA GLN A 156 15.75 6.33 16.80
C GLN A 156 15.76 5.06 15.94
N VAL A 157 15.90 3.92 16.60
CA VAL A 157 15.70 2.58 16.06
C VAL A 157 14.68 1.92 16.98
N SER A 158 13.47 1.69 16.47
CA SER A 158 12.34 1.20 17.27
C SER A 158 11.87 -0.16 16.78
N ASP A 159 11.63 -1.09 17.72
CA ASP A 159 11.05 -2.40 17.43
C ASP A 159 9.63 -2.28 16.87
N SER A 160 8.87 -1.26 17.28
CA SER A 160 7.56 -0.98 16.69
C SER A 160 7.69 -0.61 15.22
N VAL A 161 8.72 0.15 14.84
CA VAL A 161 8.95 0.50 13.43
C VAL A 161 9.45 -0.71 12.64
N ARG A 162 10.29 -1.57 13.21
CA ARG A 162 10.70 -2.83 12.56
C ARG A 162 9.49 -3.72 12.27
N GLU A 163 8.60 -3.84 13.23
CA GLU A 163 7.39 -4.65 13.07
C GLU A 163 6.44 -4.03 12.04
N LEU A 164 6.28 -2.70 12.07
CA LEU A 164 5.53 -1.97 11.06
C LEU A 164 6.07 -2.23 9.65
N GLN A 165 7.38 -2.14 9.45
CA GLN A 165 8.05 -2.39 8.17
C GLN A 165 7.82 -3.84 7.70
N ARG A 166 7.92 -4.82 8.60
CA ARG A 166 7.62 -6.23 8.28
C ARG A 166 6.17 -6.42 7.82
N ARG A 167 5.20 -5.87 8.55
CA ARG A 167 3.78 -6.00 8.23
C ARG A 167 3.41 -5.26 6.94
N LEU A 168 3.99 -4.08 6.71
CA LEU A 168 3.86 -3.36 5.45
C LEU A 168 4.37 -4.19 4.28
N ASN A 169 5.60 -4.72 4.37
CA ASN A 169 6.15 -5.60 3.33
C ASN A 169 5.27 -6.83 3.06
N ALA A 170 4.61 -7.36 4.09
CA ALA A 170 3.69 -8.49 3.98
C ALA A 170 2.26 -8.10 3.56
N ASN A 171 1.92 -6.81 3.45
CA ASN A 171 0.57 -6.29 3.26
C ASN A 171 -0.44 -6.82 4.31
N LYS A 172 -0.03 -6.84 5.58
CA LYS A 172 -0.82 -7.36 6.70
C LYS A 172 -0.79 -6.42 7.91
N LEU A 173 -0.97 -5.13 7.67
CA LEU A 173 -1.14 -4.16 8.76
C LEU A 173 -2.46 -4.42 9.45
#